data_AF-A0A8B2NZ67-F1
#
_entry.id   AF-A0A8B2NZ67-F1
#
_cell.length_a   1.000
_cell.length_b   1.000
_cell.length_c   1.000
_cell.angle_alpha   90.00
_cell.angle_beta   90.00
_cell.angle_gamma   90.00
#
_symmetry.space_group_name_H-M   'P 1'
#
loop_
_entity.id
_entity.type
_entity.pdbx_description
1 polymer ?
#
loop_
_entity_poly.entity_id
_entity_poly.type
_entity_poly.pdbx_seq_one_letter_code
_entity_poly.pdbx_strand_id
1 'polypeptide(L)'
;MTMALDAAARAAGVVLERPGEDAVPVSDAAKRAFVDILGKPPSLPPTGTGPAYVPPWLDTARAFGLALQLYQLRSPRSLGVGDLADLKALVPMLADAGVDFIGLNPLHALFTAAPERASPFSPSDRRRLNPFIIAVDEVPGFHPNMAEMVPVPSMMEEVDYTAAAHAKLTILAKIHQTWRAGDPSVPQEARSAAARYASTCGNAVTDFALFEALSHHMVANGKAAGWTAWPSQYVDRSSAAVRAFAEAHRNEIDFHLWLQHIAETQLAGAHAACLAAGMRIGLYLDLAVGEAPDGASTWADPSLAMRGLRIGAPPDLFSLDGQDWGLAPLSPTALVERDFAPYRAVMDAVMGDAGAMRIDHAMGLERLWLIPDGMTAAEGAYVRQPNLTDEVVAATHAHRALAIGEDLGVVPPGFRERMAARRLFSMRIVAFERGPGGMTPPARYPADALACLSTHDIAPLEAWWRGDEIDLRLTLGRISGRVAEVEHRARLGDKRDILAMAGLPPARASGAIDDAIIVAFHRLGARTASRLFAVRLEDVVGGRRLVNLPGTDREHPNWRRTLPLTVAEIARSPRLAATLAAVREVRGGGR
;
A
#
# COMPACT_ATOMS: atom_id res chain seq x y z
N MET A 1 25.57 -30.81 -18.62
CA MET A 1 25.03 -30.37 -17.31
C MET A 1 24.09 -29.18 -17.45
N THR A 2 24.42 -28.13 -18.22
CA THR A 2 23.58 -26.92 -18.39
C THR A 2 22.17 -27.20 -18.92
N MET A 3 21.98 -28.08 -19.92
CA MET A 3 20.62 -28.40 -20.41
C MET A 3 19.70 -29.03 -19.36
N ALA A 4 20.24 -29.85 -18.46
CA ALA A 4 19.45 -30.48 -17.39
C ALA A 4 19.06 -29.44 -16.31
N LEU A 5 19.97 -28.53 -15.99
CA LEU A 5 19.69 -27.41 -15.08
C LEU A 5 18.66 -26.43 -15.67
N ASP A 6 18.77 -26.11 -16.97
CA ASP A 6 17.79 -25.28 -17.67
C ASP A 6 16.40 -25.93 -17.68
N ALA A 7 16.33 -27.24 -17.91
CA ALA A 7 15.08 -27.99 -17.83
C ALA A 7 14.49 -27.97 -16.42
N ALA A 8 15.32 -28.17 -15.38
CA ALA A 8 14.90 -28.10 -13.99
C ALA A 8 14.42 -26.69 -13.60
N ALA A 9 15.13 -25.65 -13.99
CA ALA A 9 14.74 -24.26 -13.71
C ALA A 9 13.44 -23.88 -14.44
N ARG A 10 13.28 -24.26 -15.72
CA ARG A 10 12.00 -24.06 -16.43
C ARG A 10 10.87 -24.82 -15.76
N ALA A 11 11.14 -26.05 -15.34
CA ALA A 11 10.18 -26.87 -14.59
C ALA A 11 9.80 -26.18 -13.29
N ALA A 12 10.74 -25.56 -12.56
CA ALA A 12 10.53 -24.75 -11.35
C ALA A 12 9.78 -23.42 -11.57
N GLY A 13 9.39 -23.09 -12.82
CA GLY A 13 8.68 -21.85 -13.13
C GLY A 13 9.57 -20.65 -13.47
N VAL A 14 10.90 -20.84 -13.51
CA VAL A 14 11.87 -19.77 -13.81
C VAL A 14 11.85 -19.44 -15.31
N VAL A 15 11.81 -18.15 -15.63
CA VAL A 15 12.07 -17.64 -16.98
C VAL A 15 13.58 -17.48 -17.14
N LEU A 16 14.16 -18.16 -18.11
CA LEU A 16 15.62 -18.27 -18.24
C LEU A 16 16.31 -17.04 -18.85
N GLU A 17 15.53 -16.04 -19.24
CA GLU A 17 16.02 -14.81 -19.87
C GLU A 17 15.43 -13.60 -19.14
N ARG A 18 16.28 -12.59 -18.95
CA ARG A 18 15.93 -11.32 -18.33
C ARG A 18 15.53 -10.31 -19.42
N PRO A 19 14.64 -9.34 -19.13
CA PRO A 19 14.40 -8.22 -20.04
C PRO A 19 15.68 -7.39 -20.25
N GLY A 20 15.93 -6.96 -21.47
CA GLY A 20 17.09 -6.15 -21.86
C GLY A 20 17.10 -5.91 -23.38
N GLU A 21 17.98 -5.03 -23.87
CA GLU A 21 18.19 -4.84 -25.33
C GLU A 21 18.62 -6.16 -26.00
N ASP A 22 19.41 -6.97 -25.28
CA ASP A 22 19.70 -8.36 -25.59
C ASP A 22 19.11 -9.27 -24.49
N ALA A 23 18.56 -10.43 -24.86
CA ALA A 23 18.07 -11.40 -23.89
C ALA A 23 19.23 -11.91 -23.02
N VAL A 24 19.32 -11.45 -21.76
CA VAL A 24 20.40 -11.83 -20.85
C VAL A 24 20.05 -13.17 -20.19
N PRO A 25 20.86 -14.23 -20.36
CA PRO A 25 20.56 -15.51 -19.75
C PRO A 25 20.74 -15.45 -18.23
N VAL A 26 19.86 -16.13 -17.50
CA VAL A 26 20.02 -16.34 -16.05
C VAL A 26 21.26 -17.19 -15.80
N SER A 27 22.08 -16.83 -14.81
CA SER A 27 23.31 -17.55 -14.49
C SER A 27 23.02 -18.95 -13.94
N ASP A 28 23.94 -19.90 -14.15
CA ASP A 28 23.79 -21.25 -13.60
C ASP A 28 23.79 -21.27 -12.06
N ALA A 29 24.41 -20.28 -11.41
CA ALA A 29 24.35 -20.12 -9.96
C ALA A 29 22.94 -19.73 -9.51
N ALA A 30 22.31 -18.76 -10.16
CA ALA A 30 20.94 -18.35 -9.86
C ALA A 30 19.94 -19.48 -10.15
N LYS A 31 20.09 -20.20 -11.28
CA LYS A 31 19.24 -21.37 -11.60
C LYS A 31 19.28 -22.43 -10.49
N ARG A 32 20.47 -22.76 -9.98
CA ARG A 32 20.61 -23.72 -8.87
C ARG A 32 19.88 -23.24 -7.62
N ALA A 33 20.11 -21.98 -7.21
CA ALA A 33 19.42 -21.41 -6.06
C ALA A 33 17.88 -21.45 -6.20
N PHE A 34 17.34 -21.13 -7.38
CA PHE A 34 15.91 -21.24 -7.63
C PHE A 34 15.40 -22.67 -7.58
N VAL A 35 16.09 -23.62 -8.21
CA VAL A 35 15.67 -25.04 -8.21
C VAL A 35 15.67 -25.61 -6.79
N ASP A 36 16.68 -25.26 -5.98
CA ASP A 36 16.81 -25.74 -4.61
C ASP A 36 15.68 -25.20 -3.70
N ILE A 37 15.25 -23.94 -3.92
CA ILE A 37 14.22 -23.29 -3.09
C ILE A 37 12.80 -23.60 -3.58
N LEU A 38 12.54 -23.49 -4.90
CA LEU A 38 11.19 -23.63 -5.47
C LEU A 38 10.78 -25.09 -5.62
N GLY A 39 11.74 -25.99 -5.83
CA GLY A 39 11.47 -27.37 -6.17
C GLY A 39 10.64 -27.53 -7.46
N LYS A 40 9.83 -28.59 -7.51
CA LYS A 40 8.89 -28.83 -8.60
C LYS A 40 7.58 -28.10 -8.30
N PRO A 41 7.06 -27.25 -9.20
CA PRO A 41 5.85 -26.52 -8.93
C PRO A 41 4.65 -27.46 -9.00
N PRO A 42 3.56 -27.09 -8.30
CA PRO A 42 2.32 -27.85 -8.33
C PRO A 42 1.67 -27.77 -9.72
N SER A 43 0.78 -28.72 -10.01
CA SER A 43 -0.10 -28.59 -11.18
C SER A 43 -1.05 -27.42 -10.95
N LEU A 44 -1.09 -26.47 -11.89
CA LEU A 44 -1.99 -25.33 -11.78
C LEU A 44 -3.43 -25.75 -12.09
N PRO A 45 -4.43 -25.19 -11.39
CA PRO A 45 -5.82 -25.35 -11.78
C PRO A 45 -6.07 -24.69 -13.15
N PRO A 46 -7.14 -25.09 -13.86
CA PRO A 46 -7.57 -24.39 -15.07
C PRO A 46 -7.95 -22.95 -14.72
N THR A 47 -7.51 -22.00 -15.56
CA THR A 47 -7.79 -20.58 -15.35
C THR A 47 -9.23 -20.25 -15.72
N GLY A 48 -9.92 -19.50 -14.86
CA GLY A 48 -11.25 -18.96 -15.12
C GLY A 48 -11.27 -17.94 -16.25
N THR A 49 -12.47 -17.62 -16.73
CA THR A 49 -12.70 -16.61 -17.80
C THR A 49 -13.66 -15.51 -17.37
N GLY A 50 -14.28 -15.63 -16.19
CA GLY A 50 -15.29 -14.70 -15.70
C GLY A 50 -14.72 -13.33 -15.32
N PRO A 51 -15.45 -12.24 -15.55
CA PRO A 51 -15.00 -10.90 -15.17
C PRO A 51 -15.10 -10.67 -13.65
N ALA A 52 -14.25 -9.77 -13.13
CA ALA A 52 -14.37 -9.18 -11.82
C ALA A 52 -15.68 -8.42 -11.64
N TYR A 53 -16.12 -8.27 -10.40
CA TYR A 53 -17.25 -7.44 -10.06
C TYR A 53 -16.97 -5.97 -10.40
N VAL A 54 -17.91 -5.36 -11.12
CA VAL A 54 -17.97 -3.91 -11.35
C VAL A 54 -19.43 -3.51 -11.11
N PRO A 55 -19.70 -2.48 -10.28
CA PRO A 55 -21.08 -2.09 -10.02
C PRO A 55 -21.72 -1.55 -11.31
N PRO A 56 -22.97 -1.93 -11.63
CA PRO A 56 -23.60 -1.60 -12.92
C PRO A 56 -23.63 -0.11 -13.26
N TRP A 57 -23.73 0.76 -12.26
CA TRP A 57 -23.74 2.22 -12.47
C TRP A 57 -22.42 2.74 -13.08
N LEU A 58 -21.30 2.06 -12.85
CA LEU A 58 -19.99 2.44 -13.39
C LEU A 58 -19.84 2.06 -14.88
N ASP A 59 -20.79 1.30 -15.44
CA ASP A 59 -20.80 1.04 -16.88
C ASP A 59 -21.19 2.27 -17.70
N THR A 60 -22.04 3.15 -17.14
CA THR A 60 -22.57 4.35 -17.80
C THR A 60 -22.12 5.66 -17.15
N ALA A 61 -21.50 5.60 -15.98
CA ALA A 61 -21.01 6.78 -15.25
C ALA A 61 -19.49 6.72 -15.03
N ARG A 62 -18.94 7.85 -14.59
CA ARG A 62 -17.56 7.95 -14.10
C ARG A 62 -17.60 8.35 -12.63
N ALA A 63 -16.57 7.92 -11.90
CA ALA A 63 -16.35 8.29 -10.51
C ALA A 63 -15.02 9.03 -10.35
N PHE A 64 -14.93 9.81 -9.29
CA PHE A 64 -13.65 10.37 -8.86
C PHE A 64 -13.51 10.31 -7.35
N GLY A 65 -12.27 10.25 -6.90
CA GLY A 65 -11.92 10.13 -5.50
C GLY A 65 -10.75 11.00 -5.11
N LEU A 66 -10.47 10.99 -3.81
CA LEU A 66 -9.31 11.63 -3.22
C LEU A 66 -8.36 10.54 -2.70
N ALA A 67 -7.13 10.48 -3.18
CA ALA A 67 -6.09 9.62 -2.63
C ALA A 67 -5.23 10.41 -1.63
N LEU A 68 -4.98 9.83 -0.46
CA LEU A 68 -4.14 10.40 0.59
C LEU A 68 -3.35 9.31 1.30
N GLN A 69 -2.36 9.75 2.06
CA GLN A 69 -1.58 8.90 2.96
C GLN A 69 -2.04 9.22 4.39
N LEU A 70 -2.65 8.24 5.09
CA LEU A 70 -3.37 8.46 6.35
C LEU A 70 -2.47 9.08 7.42
N TYR A 71 -1.24 8.59 7.52
CA TYR A 71 -0.24 9.05 8.49
C TYR A 71 0.14 10.53 8.33
N GLN A 72 -0.13 11.14 7.15
CA GLN A 72 0.20 12.55 6.91
C GLN A 72 -0.83 13.53 7.47
N LEU A 73 -2.04 13.05 7.81
CA LEU A 73 -3.07 13.90 8.39
C LEU A 73 -2.62 14.40 9.77
N ARG A 74 -2.97 15.65 10.08
CA ARG A 74 -2.66 16.29 11.36
C ARG A 74 -3.89 16.94 11.96
N SER A 75 -4.09 16.73 13.25
CA SER A 75 -5.06 17.49 14.02
C SER A 75 -4.54 17.69 15.44
N PRO A 76 -5.06 18.68 16.20
CA PRO A 76 -4.71 18.84 17.60
C PRO A 76 -5.06 17.63 18.47
N ARG A 77 -5.94 16.74 17.99
CA ARG A 77 -6.40 15.52 18.63
C ARG A 77 -5.46 14.33 18.40
N SER A 78 -4.84 14.25 17.22
CA SER A 78 -4.06 13.09 16.84
C SER A 78 -2.79 12.95 17.69
N LEU A 79 -2.47 11.72 18.07
CA LEU A 79 -1.31 11.41 18.91
C LEU A 79 -0.04 11.23 18.07
N GLY A 80 0.37 12.30 17.37
CA GLY A 80 1.61 12.36 16.59
C GLY A 80 1.55 11.72 15.19
N VAL A 81 0.45 11.05 14.85
CA VAL A 81 0.21 10.42 13.53
C VAL A 81 -1.27 10.45 13.19
N GLY A 82 -1.61 10.75 11.94
CA GLY A 82 -2.99 10.77 11.45
C GLY A 82 -3.69 9.42 11.60
N ASP A 83 -4.97 9.44 11.97
CA ASP A 83 -5.76 8.23 12.26
C ASP A 83 -7.17 8.25 11.64
N LEU A 84 -7.97 7.21 11.89
CA LEU A 84 -9.28 7.03 11.25
C LEU A 84 -10.31 8.12 11.63
N ALA A 85 -10.17 8.79 12.78
CA ALA A 85 -11.04 9.92 13.11
C ALA A 85 -10.66 11.17 12.31
N ASP A 86 -9.37 11.39 12.03
CA ASP A 86 -8.92 12.46 11.12
C ASP A 86 -9.47 12.27 9.71
N LEU A 87 -9.46 11.02 9.23
CA LEU A 87 -10.05 10.66 7.94
C LEU A 87 -11.56 10.95 7.92
N LYS A 88 -12.29 10.46 8.93
CA LYS A 88 -13.75 10.65 9.02
C LYS A 88 -14.15 12.13 9.08
N ALA A 89 -13.34 12.98 9.70
CA ALA A 89 -13.61 14.42 9.77
C ALA A 89 -13.61 15.10 8.38
N LEU A 90 -12.94 14.53 7.37
CA LEU A 90 -12.97 15.04 5.99
C LEU A 90 -14.18 14.56 5.18
N VAL A 91 -14.81 13.44 5.59
CA VAL A 91 -15.85 12.75 4.81
C VAL A 91 -17.02 13.65 4.43
N PRO A 92 -17.64 14.45 5.33
CA PRO A 92 -18.80 15.27 4.96
C PRO A 92 -18.51 16.25 3.82
N MET A 93 -17.41 17.00 3.92
CA MET A 93 -17.02 17.98 2.90
C MET A 93 -16.68 17.30 1.57
N LEU A 94 -15.97 16.18 1.60
CA LEU A 94 -15.62 15.44 0.38
C LEU A 94 -16.88 14.88 -0.31
N ALA A 95 -17.80 14.32 0.46
CA ALA A 95 -19.05 13.80 -0.07
C ALA A 95 -19.92 14.90 -0.71
N ASP A 96 -20.05 16.06 -0.05
CA ASP A 96 -20.74 17.25 -0.59
C ASP A 96 -20.10 17.73 -1.91
N ALA A 97 -18.77 17.65 -2.01
CA ALA A 97 -18.00 17.96 -3.21
C ALA A 97 -18.17 16.91 -4.33
N GLY A 98 -18.85 15.79 -4.06
CA GLY A 98 -19.14 14.76 -5.05
C GLY A 98 -18.08 13.66 -5.15
N VAL A 99 -17.21 13.53 -4.15
CA VAL A 99 -16.23 12.45 -4.06
C VAL A 99 -16.94 11.10 -3.89
N ASP A 100 -16.50 10.08 -4.62
CA ASP A 100 -17.05 8.72 -4.58
C ASP A 100 -16.21 7.74 -3.75
N PHE A 101 -14.92 8.03 -3.57
CA PHE A 101 -14.03 7.22 -2.77
C PHE A 101 -12.87 8.02 -2.15
N ILE A 102 -12.35 7.50 -1.03
CA ILE A 102 -11.07 7.92 -0.45
C ILE A 102 -10.07 6.77 -0.58
N GLY A 103 -8.96 7.03 -1.29
CA GLY A 103 -7.82 6.12 -1.42
C GLY A 103 -6.83 6.29 -0.28
N LEU A 104 -6.39 5.19 0.31
CA LEU A 104 -5.41 5.18 1.40
C LEU A 104 -4.15 4.41 1.00
N ASN A 105 -3.04 4.71 1.68
CA ASN A 105 -1.87 3.83 1.69
C ASN A 105 -2.21 2.46 2.31
N PRO A 106 -1.35 1.44 2.13
CA PRO A 106 -1.53 0.18 2.81
C PRO A 106 -1.62 0.38 4.32
N LEU A 107 -2.64 -0.19 4.96
CA LEU A 107 -2.88 -0.10 6.41
C LEU A 107 -2.40 -1.34 7.17
N HIS A 108 -1.60 -2.18 6.50
CA HIS A 108 -1.08 -3.45 7.00
C HIS A 108 -0.32 -3.28 8.32
N ALA A 109 -0.37 -4.31 9.17
CA ALA A 109 0.40 -4.35 10.39
C ALA A 109 1.90 -4.23 10.10
N LEU A 110 2.55 -3.28 10.77
CA LEU A 110 4.01 -3.10 10.76
C LEU A 110 4.61 -3.76 12.01
N PHE A 111 5.65 -3.17 12.60
CA PHE A 111 6.32 -3.68 13.80
C PHE A 111 6.10 -2.71 14.95
N THR A 112 5.18 -3.00 15.87
CA THR A 112 4.90 -2.07 16.97
C THR A 112 6.07 -1.94 17.97
N ALA A 113 6.93 -2.96 18.05
CA ALA A 113 8.16 -2.94 18.83
C ALA A 113 9.35 -2.25 18.12
N ALA A 114 9.22 -1.90 16.83
CA ALA A 114 10.22 -1.17 16.05
C ALA A 114 9.53 -0.13 15.14
N PRO A 115 8.90 0.91 15.74
CA PRO A 115 7.97 1.78 15.04
C PRO A 115 8.59 2.60 13.91
N GLU A 116 9.91 2.80 13.91
CA GLU A 116 10.64 3.46 12.81
C GLU A 116 10.69 2.65 11.51
N ARG A 117 10.32 1.35 11.55
CA ARG A 117 10.06 0.53 10.35
C ARG A 117 8.71 0.92 9.75
N ALA A 118 8.65 2.14 9.23
CA ALA A 118 7.41 2.84 8.87
C ALA A 118 6.92 2.62 7.44
N SER A 119 7.63 1.83 6.62
CA SER A 119 7.21 1.57 5.23
C SER A 119 5.91 0.76 5.19
N PRO A 120 4.80 1.29 4.64
CA PRO A 120 3.57 0.53 4.45
C PRO A 120 3.73 -0.68 3.50
N PHE A 121 4.82 -0.69 2.72
CA PHE A 121 5.14 -1.71 1.72
C PHE A 121 6.07 -2.81 2.26
N SER A 122 6.50 -2.72 3.52
CA SER A 122 7.26 -3.77 4.21
C SER A 122 6.54 -4.28 5.47
N PRO A 123 5.26 -4.72 5.35
CA PRO A 123 4.46 -5.09 6.51
C PRO A 123 4.90 -6.39 7.15
N SER A 124 4.64 -6.50 8.45
CA SER A 124 4.81 -7.72 9.24
C SER A 124 3.79 -8.80 8.84
N ASP A 125 2.56 -8.39 8.52
CA ASP A 125 1.47 -9.25 8.05
C ASP A 125 0.43 -8.42 7.26
N ARG A 126 0.11 -8.81 6.01
CA ARG A 126 -0.87 -8.10 5.16
C ARG A 126 -2.33 -8.40 5.47
N ARG A 127 -2.60 -9.33 6.40
CA ARG A 127 -3.96 -9.70 6.84
C ARG A 127 -4.37 -8.95 8.11
N ARG A 128 -3.48 -8.12 8.65
CA ARG A 128 -3.61 -7.46 9.96
C ARG A 128 -3.43 -5.97 9.80
N LEU A 129 -3.97 -5.19 10.72
CA LEU A 129 -3.97 -3.72 10.65
C LEU A 129 -2.90 -3.12 11.56
N ASN A 130 -2.30 -2.02 11.12
CA ASN A 130 -1.40 -1.22 11.95
C ASN A 130 -2.19 -0.53 13.07
N PRO A 131 -1.92 -0.79 14.36
CA PRO A 131 -2.63 -0.14 15.47
C PRO A 131 -2.52 1.39 15.49
N PHE A 132 -1.58 1.99 14.74
CA PHE A 132 -1.45 3.44 14.64
C PHE A 132 -2.61 4.12 13.90
N ILE A 133 -3.45 3.36 13.17
CA ILE A 133 -4.68 3.91 12.56
C ILE A 133 -5.79 4.13 13.58
N ILE A 134 -5.66 3.61 14.81
CA ILE A 134 -6.67 3.75 15.87
C ILE A 134 -6.73 5.21 16.33
N ALA A 135 -7.93 5.78 16.28
CA ALA A 135 -8.32 6.99 16.99
C ALA A 135 -8.56 6.63 18.46
N VAL A 136 -7.54 6.87 19.28
CA VAL A 136 -7.52 6.44 20.70
C VAL A 136 -8.65 7.07 21.50
N ASP A 137 -9.04 8.29 21.16
CA ASP A 137 -10.08 9.05 21.84
C ASP A 137 -11.51 8.59 21.51
N GLU A 138 -11.68 7.79 20.47
CA GLU A 138 -12.96 7.14 20.15
C GLU A 138 -13.07 5.72 20.73
N VAL A 139 -12.03 5.22 21.41
CA VAL A 139 -12.07 3.89 22.03
C VAL A 139 -12.88 3.97 23.33
N PRO A 140 -13.92 3.12 23.52
CA PRO A 140 -14.65 3.10 24.78
C PRO A 140 -13.73 2.91 25.99
N GLY A 141 -13.94 3.67 27.06
CA GLY A 141 -13.05 3.70 28.22
C GLY A 141 -11.89 4.70 28.12
N PHE A 142 -11.76 5.45 27.02
CA PHE A 142 -10.87 6.61 26.94
C PHE A 142 -11.32 7.73 27.89
N HIS A 143 -10.36 8.39 28.52
CA HIS A 143 -10.58 9.62 29.29
C HIS A 143 -9.54 10.67 28.89
N PRO A 144 -9.90 11.96 28.68
CA PRO A 144 -8.98 13.00 28.21
C PRO A 144 -7.66 13.10 29.00
N ASN A 145 -7.74 12.99 30.34
CA ASN A 145 -6.57 13.00 31.21
C ASN A 145 -5.52 11.92 30.86
N MET A 146 -5.88 10.84 30.16
CA MET A 146 -4.91 9.83 29.71
C MET A 146 -3.96 10.39 28.64
N ALA A 147 -4.45 11.26 27.75
CA ALA A 147 -3.62 11.90 26.73
C ALA A 147 -2.63 12.89 27.35
N GLU A 148 -3.01 13.56 28.45
CA GLU A 148 -2.14 14.45 29.21
C GLU A 148 -0.96 13.71 29.87
N MET A 149 -1.05 12.39 30.05
CA MET A 149 0.01 11.59 30.67
C MET A 149 1.21 11.34 29.75
N VAL A 150 1.00 11.37 28.43
CA VAL A 150 2.05 11.08 27.44
C VAL A 150 1.97 12.13 26.32
N PRO A 151 2.47 13.35 26.57
CA PRO A 151 2.41 14.41 25.58
C PRO A 151 3.24 14.03 24.35
N VAL A 152 2.63 14.14 23.17
CA VAL A 152 3.29 13.94 21.88
C VAL A 152 2.99 15.12 20.96
N PRO A 153 4.00 15.71 20.30
CA PRO A 153 3.76 16.78 19.34
C PRO A 153 2.90 16.29 18.16
N SER A 154 1.72 16.87 17.97
CA SER A 154 0.79 16.52 16.87
C SER A 154 1.01 17.33 15.58
N MET A 155 1.90 18.32 15.63
CA MET A 155 2.07 19.36 14.60
C MET A 155 3.45 19.36 13.93
N MET A 156 4.18 18.26 14.01
CA MET A 156 5.50 18.11 13.38
C MET A 156 5.40 18.05 11.85
N GLU A 157 6.49 18.42 11.15
CA GLU A 157 6.62 18.27 9.69
C GLU A 157 6.92 16.82 9.27
N GLU A 158 7.40 16.01 10.21
CA GLU A 158 7.68 14.60 10.06
C GLU A 158 7.05 13.83 11.22
N VAL A 159 6.47 12.66 10.94
CA VAL A 159 5.95 11.74 11.95
C VAL A 159 7.12 11.15 12.73
N ASP A 160 7.15 11.41 14.03
CA ASP A 160 7.99 10.69 14.98
C ASP A 160 7.25 9.41 15.39
N TYR A 161 7.53 8.32 14.69
CA TYR A 161 6.83 7.05 14.91
C TYR A 161 7.13 6.48 16.29
N THR A 162 8.34 6.69 16.82
CA THR A 162 8.71 6.28 18.18
C THR A 162 7.86 6.98 19.22
N ALA A 163 7.72 8.30 19.14
CA ALA A 163 6.90 9.08 20.07
C ALA A 163 5.41 8.75 19.92
N ALA A 164 4.91 8.64 18.69
CA ALA A 164 3.52 8.26 18.42
C ALA A 164 3.19 6.86 18.95
N ALA A 165 4.07 5.88 18.72
CA ALA A 165 3.91 4.52 19.23
C ALA A 165 3.87 4.50 20.76
N HIS A 166 4.81 5.18 21.41
CA HIS A 166 4.86 5.27 22.87
C HIS A 166 3.57 5.88 23.43
N ALA A 167 3.09 6.99 22.86
CA ALA A 167 1.84 7.63 23.29
C ALA A 167 0.61 6.72 23.08
N LYS A 168 0.39 6.24 21.84
CA LYS A 168 -0.78 5.43 21.51
C LYS A 168 -0.82 4.13 22.29
N LEU A 169 0.27 3.35 22.29
CA LEU A 169 0.30 2.04 22.95
C LEU A 169 0.18 2.16 24.47
N THR A 170 0.77 3.19 25.08
CA THR A 170 0.64 3.41 26.54
C THR A 170 -0.80 3.71 26.93
N ILE A 171 -1.48 4.60 26.19
CA ILE A 171 -2.87 4.96 26.49
C ILE A 171 -3.80 3.77 26.20
N LEU A 172 -3.62 3.09 25.06
CA LEU A 172 -4.39 1.92 24.70
C LEU A 172 -4.23 0.77 25.70
N ALA A 173 -3.03 0.55 26.25
CA ALA A 173 -2.81 -0.44 27.30
C ALA A 173 -3.59 -0.11 28.59
N LYS A 174 -3.71 1.18 28.94
CA LYS A 174 -4.53 1.62 30.09
C LYS A 174 -6.01 1.45 29.84
N ILE A 175 -6.49 1.81 28.64
CA ILE A 175 -7.88 1.56 28.25
C ILE A 175 -8.17 0.05 28.31
N HIS A 176 -7.29 -0.78 27.75
CA HIS A 176 -7.46 -2.23 27.80
C HIS A 176 -7.55 -2.77 29.24
N GLN A 177 -6.79 -2.20 30.19
CA GLN A 177 -6.92 -2.56 31.62
C GLN A 177 -8.32 -2.28 32.17
N THR A 178 -8.98 -1.18 31.79
CA THR A 178 -10.36 -0.88 32.22
C THR A 178 -11.36 -1.88 31.62
N TRP A 179 -11.15 -2.32 30.38
CA TRP A 179 -11.96 -3.36 29.74
C TRP A 179 -11.88 -4.67 30.51
N ARG A 180 -10.66 -5.14 30.82
CA ARG A 180 -10.47 -6.38 31.57
C ARG A 180 -10.99 -6.30 33.01
N ALA A 181 -10.94 -5.12 33.61
CA ALA A 181 -11.47 -4.89 34.95
C ALA A 181 -13.01 -4.82 35.00
N GLY A 182 -13.69 -4.83 33.85
CA GLY A 182 -15.15 -4.69 33.78
C GLY A 182 -15.62 -3.29 34.16
N ASP A 183 -14.81 -2.27 33.91
CA ASP A 183 -15.10 -0.89 34.31
C ASP A 183 -16.44 -0.41 33.69
N PRO A 184 -17.32 0.25 34.47
CA PRO A 184 -18.61 0.75 33.97
C PRO A 184 -18.51 1.75 32.81
N SER A 185 -17.37 2.44 32.64
CA SER A 185 -17.11 3.35 31.51
C SER A 185 -17.02 2.64 30.16
N VAL A 186 -16.80 1.31 30.17
CA VAL A 186 -16.80 0.48 28.96
C VAL A 186 -18.19 -0.14 28.79
N PRO A 187 -18.90 0.10 27.67
CA PRO A 187 -20.20 -0.51 27.42
C PRO A 187 -20.13 -2.04 27.39
N GLN A 188 -21.14 -2.70 27.96
CA GLN A 188 -21.20 -4.17 27.99
C GLN A 188 -21.21 -4.79 26.57
N GLU A 189 -21.86 -4.10 25.63
CA GLU A 189 -21.90 -4.50 24.22
C GLU A 189 -20.51 -4.51 23.59
N ALA A 190 -19.70 -3.48 23.85
CA ALA A 190 -18.33 -3.38 23.36
C ALA A 190 -17.45 -4.51 23.92
N ARG A 191 -17.53 -4.78 25.24
CA ARG A 191 -16.83 -5.92 25.85
C ARG A 191 -17.28 -7.26 25.24
N SER A 192 -18.57 -7.42 25.01
CA SER A 192 -19.12 -8.65 24.44
C SER A 192 -18.69 -8.85 22.98
N ALA A 193 -18.57 -7.77 22.21
CA ALA A 193 -18.04 -7.80 20.85
C ALA A 193 -16.55 -8.21 20.84
N ALA A 194 -15.72 -7.63 21.71
CA ALA A 194 -14.31 -8.00 21.84
C ALA A 194 -14.12 -9.46 22.29
N ALA A 195 -14.90 -9.92 23.28
CA ALA A 195 -14.87 -11.31 23.71
C ALA A 195 -15.27 -12.28 22.59
N ARG A 196 -16.29 -11.90 21.80
CA ARG A 196 -16.68 -12.68 20.61
C ARG A 196 -15.56 -12.73 19.59
N TYR A 197 -14.97 -11.57 19.26
CA TYR A 197 -13.84 -11.48 18.35
C TYR A 197 -12.70 -12.42 18.79
N ALA A 198 -12.26 -12.34 20.04
CA ALA A 198 -11.22 -13.22 20.58
C ALA A 198 -11.56 -14.71 20.48
N SER A 199 -12.84 -15.09 20.55
CA SER A 199 -13.28 -16.48 20.40
C SER A 199 -13.42 -16.94 18.94
N THR A 200 -13.57 -16.03 17.98
CA THR A 200 -13.86 -16.35 16.57
C THR A 200 -12.79 -15.92 15.58
N CYS A 201 -11.77 -15.16 15.99
CA CYS A 201 -10.73 -14.59 15.11
C CYS A 201 -9.81 -15.65 14.47
N GLY A 202 -9.82 -16.87 15.01
CA GLY A 202 -9.02 -17.98 14.52
C GLY A 202 -7.52 -17.87 14.86
N ASN A 203 -6.79 -18.95 14.60
CA ASN A 203 -5.39 -19.08 15.02
C ASN A 203 -4.47 -18.03 14.39
N ALA A 204 -4.72 -17.63 13.14
CA ALA A 204 -3.86 -16.68 12.45
C ALA A 204 -3.86 -15.28 13.08
N VAL A 205 -4.92 -14.86 13.79
CA VAL A 205 -4.92 -13.58 14.52
C VAL A 205 -4.21 -13.76 15.86
N THR A 206 -4.44 -14.88 16.54
CA THR A 206 -3.76 -15.23 17.80
C THR A 206 -2.24 -15.36 17.61
N ASP A 207 -1.79 -15.94 16.50
CA ASP A 207 -0.37 -16.08 16.16
C ASP A 207 0.29 -14.72 15.91
N PHE A 208 -0.43 -13.81 15.23
CA PHE A 208 0.01 -12.44 15.06
C PHE A 208 0.15 -11.71 16.41
N ALA A 209 -0.85 -11.82 17.29
CA ALA A 209 -0.80 -11.20 18.61
C ALA A 209 0.32 -11.78 19.49
N LEU A 210 0.56 -13.10 19.40
CA LEU A 210 1.69 -13.75 20.05
C LEU A 210 3.03 -13.27 19.51
N PHE A 211 3.15 -13.10 18.19
CA PHE A 211 4.35 -12.52 17.58
C PHE A 211 4.63 -11.12 18.10
N GLU A 212 3.64 -10.23 18.14
CA GLU A 212 3.82 -8.86 18.63
C GLU A 212 4.25 -8.85 20.11
N ALA A 213 3.62 -9.66 20.95
CA ALA A 213 3.99 -9.79 22.36
C ALA A 213 5.45 -10.30 22.53
N LEU A 214 5.84 -11.32 21.74
CA LEU A 214 7.23 -11.79 21.70
C LEU A 214 8.19 -10.71 21.19
N SER A 215 7.82 -9.97 20.14
CA SER A 215 8.63 -8.90 19.56
C SER A 215 8.94 -7.80 20.58
N HIS A 216 7.92 -7.35 21.32
CA HIS A 216 8.11 -6.40 22.44
C HIS A 216 8.99 -6.98 23.53
N HIS A 217 8.77 -8.25 23.92
CA HIS A 217 9.62 -8.92 24.91
C HIS A 217 11.08 -9.01 24.45
N MET A 218 11.33 -9.30 23.18
CA MET A 218 12.66 -9.39 22.60
C MET A 218 13.37 -8.04 22.62
N VAL A 219 12.70 -6.98 22.17
CA VAL A 219 13.26 -5.61 22.20
C VAL A 219 13.56 -5.16 23.63
N ALA A 220 12.65 -5.41 24.57
CA ALA A 220 12.86 -5.09 25.99
C ALA A 220 14.07 -5.83 26.60
N ASN A 221 14.46 -6.97 26.04
CA ASN A 221 15.64 -7.76 26.42
C ASN A 221 16.86 -7.52 25.50
N GLY A 222 16.88 -6.40 24.76
CA GLY A 222 18.01 -5.99 23.93
C GLY A 222 18.21 -6.83 22.66
N LYS A 223 17.14 -7.46 22.15
CA LYS A 223 17.13 -8.22 20.89
C LYS A 223 16.38 -7.45 19.79
N ALA A 224 16.44 -7.96 18.57
CA ALA A 224 15.73 -7.35 17.44
C ALA A 224 14.21 -7.59 17.51
N ALA A 225 13.43 -6.70 16.91
CA ALA A 225 11.98 -6.86 16.79
C ALA A 225 11.57 -8.00 15.83
N GLY A 226 12.38 -8.26 14.80
CA GLY A 226 12.12 -9.33 13.83
C GLY A 226 12.63 -10.69 14.28
N TRP A 227 11.90 -11.75 13.95
CA TRP A 227 12.14 -13.09 14.51
C TRP A 227 13.42 -13.77 14.04
N THR A 228 13.97 -13.36 12.90
CA THR A 228 15.18 -13.98 12.32
C THR A 228 16.43 -13.78 13.20
N ALA A 229 16.41 -12.80 14.09
CA ALA A 229 17.48 -12.51 15.05
C ALA A 229 17.10 -12.85 16.50
N TRP A 230 16.00 -13.57 16.73
CA TRP A 230 15.63 -14.06 18.06
C TRP A 230 16.48 -15.28 18.47
N PRO A 231 16.57 -15.59 19.78
CA PRO A 231 17.15 -16.85 20.23
C PRO A 231 16.44 -18.05 19.58
N SER A 232 17.19 -19.09 19.22
CA SER A 232 16.71 -20.23 18.42
C SER A 232 15.44 -20.90 18.98
N GLN A 233 15.29 -20.94 20.30
CA GLN A 233 14.10 -21.48 20.97
C GLN A 233 12.80 -20.70 20.68
N TYR A 234 12.86 -19.47 20.18
CA TYR A 234 11.69 -18.66 19.83
C TYR A 234 11.46 -18.52 18.32
N VAL A 235 12.36 -19.06 17.50
CA VAL A 235 12.28 -19.00 16.02
C VAL A 235 11.16 -19.90 15.50
N ASP A 236 10.98 -21.07 16.11
CA ASP A 236 9.89 -21.98 15.78
C ASP A 236 8.64 -21.65 16.61
N ARG A 237 7.59 -21.19 15.93
CA ARG A 237 6.26 -20.93 16.50
C ARG A 237 5.74 -22.11 17.34
N SER A 238 6.10 -23.34 16.98
CA SER A 238 5.64 -24.57 17.65
C SER A 238 6.58 -25.05 18.78
N SER A 239 7.58 -24.27 19.16
CA SER A 239 8.51 -24.68 20.22
C SER A 239 7.87 -24.71 21.61
N ALA A 240 8.50 -25.45 22.53
CA ALA A 240 8.08 -25.46 23.94
C ALA A 240 8.26 -24.09 24.61
N ALA A 241 9.32 -23.34 24.25
CA ALA A 241 9.58 -22.01 24.79
C ALA A 241 8.51 -20.99 24.35
N VAL A 242 8.05 -21.06 23.10
CA VAL A 242 6.97 -20.19 22.61
C VAL A 242 5.64 -20.51 23.30
N ARG A 243 5.32 -21.80 23.52
CA ARG A 243 4.13 -22.19 24.30
C ARG A 243 4.19 -21.69 25.74
N ALA A 244 5.32 -21.89 26.42
CA ALA A 244 5.52 -21.42 27.79
C ALA A 244 5.43 -19.89 27.87
N PHE A 245 5.99 -19.17 26.89
CA PHE A 245 5.84 -17.72 26.78
C PHE A 245 4.37 -17.32 26.65
N ALA A 246 3.61 -17.99 25.78
CA ALA A 246 2.20 -17.70 25.55
C ALA A 246 1.35 -17.89 26.82
N GLU A 247 1.64 -18.91 27.61
CA GLU A 247 0.96 -19.15 28.90
C GLU A 247 1.29 -18.08 29.94
N ALA A 248 2.55 -17.62 29.98
CA ALA A 248 3.03 -16.62 30.93
C ALA A 248 2.58 -15.19 30.59
N HIS A 249 2.36 -14.88 29.29
CA HIS A 249 2.09 -13.52 28.80
C HIS A 249 0.71 -13.40 28.14
N ARG A 250 -0.29 -14.12 28.67
CA ARG A 250 -1.67 -14.11 28.13
C ARG A 250 -2.27 -12.70 28.05
N ASN A 251 -1.93 -11.83 28.99
CA ASN A 251 -2.46 -10.47 29.08
C ASN A 251 -1.93 -9.56 27.97
N GLU A 252 -0.67 -9.73 27.61
CA GLU A 252 0.01 -9.00 26.54
C GLU A 252 -0.51 -9.48 25.17
N ILE A 253 -0.72 -10.79 25.02
CA ILE A 253 -1.32 -11.37 23.81
C ILE A 253 -2.76 -10.90 23.63
N ASP A 254 -3.56 -10.93 24.70
CA ASP A 254 -4.92 -10.42 24.74
C ASP A 254 -4.98 -8.93 24.35
N PHE A 255 -4.02 -8.12 24.82
CA PHE A 255 -3.91 -6.72 24.40
C PHE A 255 -3.72 -6.57 22.88
N HIS A 256 -2.82 -7.34 22.26
CA HIS A 256 -2.62 -7.27 20.81
C HIS A 256 -3.80 -7.81 20.00
N LEU A 257 -4.51 -8.83 20.51
CA LEU A 257 -5.79 -9.29 19.94
C LEU A 257 -6.84 -8.18 19.99
N TRP A 258 -6.97 -7.52 21.15
CA TRP A 258 -7.89 -6.40 21.33
C TRP A 258 -7.55 -5.22 20.42
N LEU A 259 -6.26 -4.91 20.20
CA LEU A 259 -5.86 -3.87 19.25
C LEU A 259 -6.35 -4.16 17.82
N GLN A 260 -6.27 -5.41 17.36
CA GLN A 260 -6.80 -5.78 16.03
C GLN A 260 -8.33 -5.61 15.99
N HIS A 261 -9.05 -6.05 17.01
CA HIS A 261 -10.49 -5.84 17.11
C HIS A 261 -10.88 -4.35 17.00
N ILE A 262 -10.19 -3.47 17.74
CA ILE A 262 -10.45 -2.03 17.72
C ILE A 262 -10.11 -1.42 16.35
N ALA A 263 -8.96 -1.80 15.76
CA ALA A 263 -8.56 -1.31 14.45
C ALA A 263 -9.56 -1.71 13.35
N GLU A 264 -9.98 -2.98 13.31
CA GLU A 264 -10.99 -3.48 12.37
C GLU A 264 -12.34 -2.77 12.57
N THR A 265 -12.78 -2.61 13.82
CA THR A 265 -14.04 -1.91 14.13
C THR A 265 -14.03 -0.46 13.66
N GLN A 266 -12.93 0.26 13.87
CA GLN A 266 -12.83 1.65 13.43
C GLN A 266 -12.69 1.77 11.90
N LEU A 267 -12.00 0.82 11.23
CA LEU A 267 -11.89 0.81 9.77
C LEU A 267 -13.25 0.57 9.11
N ALA A 268 -14.00 -0.43 9.59
CA ALA A 268 -15.38 -0.69 9.20
C ALA A 268 -16.26 0.55 9.40
N GLY A 269 -16.11 1.22 10.55
CA GLY A 269 -16.80 2.47 10.86
C GLY A 269 -16.46 3.62 9.90
N ALA A 270 -15.20 3.75 9.50
CA ALA A 270 -14.77 4.76 8.52
C ALA A 270 -15.33 4.47 7.12
N HIS A 271 -15.35 3.20 6.70
CA HIS A 271 -15.98 2.78 5.46
C HIS A 271 -17.49 3.08 5.45
N ALA A 272 -18.19 2.66 6.51
CA ALA A 272 -19.61 2.91 6.68
C ALA A 272 -19.94 4.41 6.68
N ALA A 273 -19.11 5.25 7.32
CA ALA A 273 -19.27 6.70 7.31
C ALA A 273 -19.16 7.30 5.89
N CYS A 274 -18.23 6.79 5.06
CA CYS A 274 -18.13 7.22 3.66
C CYS A 274 -19.40 6.89 2.88
N LEU A 275 -19.90 5.66 3.00
CA LEU A 275 -21.13 5.23 2.32
C LEU A 275 -22.35 6.02 2.80
N ALA A 276 -22.50 6.23 4.10
CA ALA A 276 -23.59 7.00 4.70
C ALA A 276 -23.61 8.47 4.26
N ALA A 277 -22.43 9.05 3.99
CA ALA A 277 -22.31 10.39 3.43
C ALA A 277 -22.63 10.48 1.92
N GLY A 278 -22.84 9.34 1.24
CA GLY A 278 -23.19 9.29 -0.18
C GLY A 278 -22.03 9.01 -1.14
N MET A 279 -20.87 8.59 -0.63
CA MET A 279 -19.77 8.08 -1.46
C MET A 279 -20.17 6.71 -2.03
N ARG A 280 -20.17 6.56 -3.36
CA ARG A 280 -20.66 5.33 -4.02
C ARG A 280 -19.72 4.12 -3.92
N ILE A 281 -18.43 4.34 -3.65
CA ILE A 281 -17.40 3.31 -3.49
C ILE A 281 -16.88 3.29 -2.03
N GLY A 282 -16.83 4.44 -1.35
CA GLY A 282 -16.40 4.49 0.04
C GLY A 282 -14.87 4.46 0.18
N LEU A 283 -14.31 3.43 0.80
CA LEU A 283 -12.85 3.31 0.92
C LEU A 283 -12.24 2.55 -0.26
N TYR A 284 -11.07 3.01 -0.67
CA TYR A 284 -10.18 2.39 -1.63
C TYR A 284 -8.88 2.04 -0.92
N LEU A 285 -8.68 0.77 -0.58
CA LEU A 285 -7.53 0.29 0.19
C LEU A 285 -6.44 -0.28 -0.71
N ASP A 286 -5.21 -0.33 -0.21
CA ASP A 286 -4.02 -0.70 -0.98
C ASP A 286 -3.35 -1.97 -0.42
N LEU A 287 -3.13 -2.96 -1.29
CA LEU A 287 -2.49 -4.21 -0.97
C LEU A 287 -1.04 -4.19 -1.46
N ALA A 288 -0.09 -4.14 -0.52
CA ALA A 288 1.34 -4.24 -0.82
C ALA A 288 1.71 -5.60 -1.43
N VAL A 289 2.72 -5.62 -2.29
CA VAL A 289 3.13 -6.82 -3.05
C VAL A 289 3.62 -7.98 -2.18
N GLY A 290 4.23 -7.70 -1.03
CA GLY A 290 4.86 -8.70 -0.17
C GLY A 290 4.93 -8.29 1.30
N GLU A 291 5.64 -9.10 2.08
CA GLU A 291 5.79 -8.96 3.53
C GLU A 291 7.26 -8.93 3.94
N ALA A 292 7.55 -8.38 5.10
CA ALA A 292 8.87 -8.41 5.69
C ALA A 292 9.29 -9.87 5.97
N PRO A 293 10.52 -10.27 5.60
CA PRO A 293 10.99 -11.64 5.77
C PRO A 293 11.10 -12.07 7.24
N ASP A 294 11.18 -11.10 8.15
CA ASP A 294 11.28 -11.26 9.60
C ASP A 294 10.00 -10.83 10.35
N GLY A 295 8.86 -10.75 9.66
CA GLY A 295 7.56 -10.38 10.21
C GLY A 295 6.74 -11.54 10.80
N ALA A 296 5.58 -11.19 11.34
CA ALA A 296 4.65 -12.12 11.99
C ALA A 296 4.15 -13.20 11.03
N SER A 297 3.82 -12.84 9.78
CA SER A 297 3.33 -13.77 8.78
C SER A 297 4.35 -14.88 8.48
N THR A 298 5.62 -14.51 8.25
CA THR A 298 6.70 -15.46 7.93
C THR A 298 7.19 -16.27 9.13
N TRP A 299 6.92 -15.79 10.35
CA TRP A 299 7.14 -16.52 11.60
C TRP A 299 6.05 -17.55 11.87
N ALA A 300 4.79 -17.13 11.75
CA ALA A 300 3.62 -17.95 12.05
C ALA A 300 3.44 -19.08 11.03
N ASP A 301 3.72 -18.81 9.75
CA ASP A 301 3.65 -19.81 8.68
C ASP A 301 4.89 -19.79 7.78
N PRO A 302 6.01 -20.37 8.25
CA PRO A 302 7.26 -20.44 7.51
C PRO A 302 7.16 -21.03 6.11
N SER A 303 6.22 -21.97 5.90
CA SER A 303 6.06 -22.70 4.65
C SER A 303 5.36 -21.89 3.55
N LEU A 304 4.64 -20.83 3.94
CA LEU A 304 3.97 -19.94 3.01
C LEU A 304 4.94 -18.91 2.40
N ALA A 305 6.09 -18.67 3.02
CA ALA A 305 7.13 -17.76 2.52
C ALA A 305 8.29 -18.53 1.88
N MET A 306 8.81 -18.07 0.74
CA MET A 306 10.01 -18.68 0.15
C MET A 306 11.28 -18.06 0.75
N ARG A 307 11.70 -18.59 1.90
CA ARG A 307 12.96 -18.21 2.54
C ARG A 307 14.13 -18.41 1.58
N GLY A 308 15.06 -17.46 1.55
CA GLY A 308 16.18 -17.47 0.61
C GLY A 308 15.95 -16.69 -0.68
N LEU A 309 14.74 -16.16 -0.90
CA LEU A 309 14.40 -15.30 -2.03
C LEU A 309 13.83 -13.95 -1.54
N ARG A 310 14.14 -12.89 -2.27
CA ARG A 310 13.58 -11.54 -2.08
C ARG A 310 12.87 -11.07 -3.34
N ILE A 311 11.77 -10.33 -3.18
CA ILE A 311 11.07 -9.67 -4.29
C ILE A 311 11.86 -8.42 -4.70
N GLY A 312 11.94 -8.16 -5.99
CA GLY A 312 12.52 -6.93 -6.52
C GLY A 312 12.00 -6.58 -7.91
N ALA A 313 12.83 -5.84 -8.65
CA ALA A 313 12.63 -5.54 -10.06
C ALA A 313 13.95 -5.70 -10.83
N PRO A 314 13.90 -6.13 -12.10
CA PRO A 314 15.10 -6.21 -12.93
C PRO A 314 15.67 -4.81 -13.21
N PRO A 315 16.95 -4.72 -13.62
CA PRO A 315 17.50 -3.53 -14.23
C PRO A 315 16.62 -2.96 -15.34
N ASP A 316 16.42 -1.64 -15.32
CA ASP A 316 15.70 -0.91 -16.36
C ASP A 316 16.32 0.49 -16.62
N LEU A 317 15.69 1.27 -17.51
CA LEU A 317 16.18 2.60 -17.90
C LEU A 317 16.19 3.62 -16.75
N PHE A 318 15.41 3.39 -15.69
CA PHE A 318 15.29 4.28 -14.53
C PHE A 318 16.14 3.80 -13.34
N SER A 319 16.39 2.49 -13.26
CA SER A 319 17.20 1.83 -12.23
C SER A 319 18.15 0.83 -12.87
N LEU A 320 19.36 1.29 -13.20
CA LEU A 320 20.37 0.49 -13.93
C LEU A 320 20.85 -0.75 -13.16
N ASP A 321 20.78 -0.73 -11.83
CA ASP A 321 21.18 -1.86 -10.98
C ASP A 321 20.00 -2.79 -10.65
N GLY A 322 18.78 -2.42 -11.05
CA GLY A 322 17.54 -3.03 -10.59
C GLY A 322 17.21 -2.64 -9.14
N GLN A 323 16.19 -3.26 -8.58
CA GLN A 323 15.71 -2.97 -7.23
C GLN A 323 15.57 -4.24 -6.41
N ASP A 324 16.04 -4.22 -5.17
CA ASP A 324 15.75 -5.23 -4.16
C ASP A 324 14.80 -4.58 -3.14
N TRP A 325 13.57 -5.09 -3.05
CA TRP A 325 12.57 -4.52 -2.15
C TRP A 325 12.64 -5.13 -0.74
N GLY A 326 13.49 -6.15 -0.53
CA GLY A 326 13.67 -6.76 0.78
C GLY A 326 12.44 -7.53 1.29
N LEU A 327 11.51 -7.91 0.40
CA LEU A 327 10.26 -8.58 0.76
C LEU A 327 10.31 -10.08 0.51
N ALA A 328 9.71 -10.87 1.38
CA ALA A 328 9.51 -12.30 1.19
C ALA A 328 8.36 -12.55 0.20
N PRO A 329 8.56 -13.36 -0.85
CA PRO A 329 7.49 -13.79 -1.74
C PRO A 329 6.69 -14.95 -1.14
N LEU A 330 5.40 -15.01 -1.46
CA LEU A 330 4.56 -16.17 -1.15
C LEU A 330 4.98 -17.38 -1.99
N SER A 331 4.94 -18.57 -1.40
CA SER A 331 5.25 -19.84 -2.04
C SER A 331 4.12 -20.28 -2.98
N PRO A 332 4.36 -20.34 -4.31
CA PRO A 332 3.40 -20.88 -5.27
C PRO A 332 2.92 -22.29 -4.89
N THR A 333 3.84 -23.13 -4.42
CA THR A 333 3.55 -24.51 -4.01
C THR A 333 2.59 -24.55 -2.83
N ALA A 334 2.90 -23.82 -1.75
CA ALA A 334 2.04 -23.79 -0.57
C ALA A 334 0.66 -23.18 -0.87
N LEU A 335 0.59 -22.20 -1.77
CA LEU A 335 -0.69 -21.64 -2.21
C LEU A 335 -1.55 -22.71 -2.89
N VAL A 336 -1.04 -23.41 -3.91
CA VAL A 336 -1.84 -24.41 -4.63
C VAL A 336 -2.20 -25.61 -3.75
N GLU A 337 -1.27 -26.11 -2.94
CA GLU A 337 -1.52 -27.25 -2.04
C GLU A 337 -2.61 -26.97 -0.99
N ARG A 338 -2.84 -25.69 -0.69
CA ARG A 338 -3.85 -25.22 0.26
C ARG A 338 -5.03 -24.55 -0.43
N ASP A 339 -5.23 -24.86 -1.71
CA ASP A 339 -6.33 -24.35 -2.53
C ASP A 339 -6.42 -22.82 -2.45
N PHE A 340 -5.30 -22.10 -2.44
CA PHE A 340 -5.21 -20.65 -2.37
C PHE A 340 -5.86 -19.99 -1.13
N ALA A 341 -6.28 -20.76 -0.12
CA ALA A 341 -6.93 -20.23 1.08
C ALA A 341 -6.10 -19.12 1.78
N PRO A 342 -4.76 -19.21 1.88
CA PRO A 342 -3.96 -18.12 2.45
C PRO A 342 -4.05 -16.81 1.65
N TYR A 343 -4.14 -16.88 0.31
CA TYR A 343 -4.25 -15.70 -0.53
C TYR A 343 -5.67 -15.10 -0.46
N ARG A 344 -6.72 -15.94 -0.42
CA ARG A 344 -8.09 -15.48 -0.16
C ARG A 344 -8.20 -14.71 1.14
N ALA A 345 -7.56 -15.19 2.22
CA ALA A 345 -7.55 -14.48 3.51
C ALA A 345 -6.91 -13.09 3.43
N VAL A 346 -5.92 -12.88 2.55
CA VAL A 346 -5.35 -11.54 2.29
C VAL A 346 -6.36 -10.66 1.54
N MET A 347 -7.04 -11.19 0.53
CA MET A 347 -8.07 -10.44 -0.18
C MET A 347 -9.23 -10.06 0.74
N ASP A 348 -9.70 -10.99 1.57
CA ASP A 348 -10.79 -10.78 2.52
C ASP A 348 -10.45 -9.68 3.54
N ALA A 349 -9.21 -9.68 4.05
CA ALA A 349 -8.75 -8.67 5.01
C ALA A 349 -8.73 -7.24 4.42
N VAL A 350 -8.48 -7.10 3.12
CA VAL A 350 -8.41 -5.78 2.47
C VAL A 350 -9.75 -5.35 1.88
N MET A 351 -10.53 -6.28 1.31
CA MET A 351 -11.81 -5.95 0.66
C MET A 351 -12.99 -5.91 1.63
N GLY A 352 -12.91 -6.53 2.80
CA GLY A 352 -14.03 -6.63 3.75
C GLY A 352 -14.62 -5.29 4.17
N ASP A 353 -13.79 -4.26 4.29
CA ASP A 353 -14.19 -2.89 4.67
C ASP A 353 -13.82 -1.85 3.59
N ALA A 354 -13.93 -2.23 2.31
CA ALA A 354 -13.61 -1.36 1.18
C ALA A 354 -14.50 -1.62 -0.03
N GLY A 355 -14.81 -0.57 -0.80
CA GLY A 355 -15.49 -0.73 -2.10
C GLY A 355 -14.52 -0.84 -3.26
N ALA A 356 -13.22 -0.69 -3.01
CA ALA A 356 -12.17 -0.89 -3.99
C ALA A 356 -10.84 -1.31 -3.34
N MET A 357 -10.06 -2.10 -4.05
CA MET A 357 -8.70 -2.50 -3.67
C MET A 357 -7.70 -2.19 -4.78
N ARG A 358 -6.55 -1.62 -4.43
CA ARG A 358 -5.36 -1.54 -5.28
C ARG A 358 -4.53 -2.80 -5.04
N ILE A 359 -4.10 -3.44 -6.12
CA ILE A 359 -3.10 -4.52 -6.07
C ILE A 359 -1.79 -3.89 -6.54
N ASP A 360 -0.90 -3.66 -5.58
CA ASP A 360 0.45 -3.18 -5.84
C ASP A 360 1.22 -4.20 -6.68
N HIS A 361 1.94 -3.74 -7.71
CA HIS A 361 2.67 -4.57 -8.64
C HIS A 361 1.82 -5.73 -9.19
N ALA A 362 0.74 -5.40 -9.91
CA ALA A 362 -0.27 -6.37 -10.35
C ALA A 362 0.30 -7.48 -11.25
N MET A 363 1.46 -7.26 -11.88
CA MET A 363 2.20 -8.29 -12.60
C MET A 363 2.52 -9.50 -11.71
N GLY A 364 2.61 -9.30 -10.39
CA GLY A 364 2.76 -10.33 -9.36
C GLY A 364 1.64 -11.37 -9.35
N LEU A 365 0.50 -11.13 -10.00
CA LEU A 365 -0.53 -12.15 -10.22
C LEU A 365 -0.05 -13.26 -11.19
N GLU A 366 0.90 -12.96 -12.08
CA GLU A 366 1.42 -13.87 -13.10
C GLU A 366 2.91 -14.20 -12.93
N ARG A 367 3.73 -13.24 -12.50
CA ARG A 367 5.17 -13.42 -12.29
C ARG A 367 5.73 -12.41 -11.30
N LEU A 368 6.74 -12.81 -10.55
CA LEU A 368 7.54 -11.92 -9.71
C LEU A 368 9.00 -11.97 -10.13
N TRP A 369 9.70 -10.85 -10.08
CA TRP A 369 11.15 -10.84 -10.15
C TRP A 369 11.70 -11.20 -8.76
N LEU A 370 12.36 -12.35 -8.69
CA LEU A 370 12.90 -12.86 -7.43
C LEU A 370 14.42 -12.84 -7.48
N ILE A 371 15.02 -12.57 -6.32
CA ILE A 371 16.47 -12.41 -6.13
C ILE A 371 16.89 -13.40 -5.05
N PRO A 372 17.77 -14.38 -5.34
CA PRO A 372 18.33 -15.25 -4.31
C PRO A 372 19.18 -14.50 -3.27
N ASP A 373 19.20 -15.01 -2.05
CA ASP A 373 20.05 -14.46 -1.00
C ASP A 373 21.53 -14.44 -1.40
N GLY A 374 22.20 -13.34 -1.07
CA GLY A 374 23.60 -13.09 -1.46
C GLY A 374 23.80 -12.65 -2.91
N MET A 375 22.74 -12.53 -3.72
CA MET A 375 22.80 -12.00 -5.09
C MET A 375 22.25 -10.57 -5.19
N THR A 376 22.67 -9.86 -6.24
CA THR A 376 22.19 -8.51 -6.56
C THR A 376 20.85 -8.54 -7.33
N ALA A 377 20.15 -7.40 -7.40
CA ALA A 377 18.90 -7.31 -8.15
C ALA A 377 19.05 -7.64 -9.65
N ALA A 378 20.20 -7.27 -10.24
CA ALA A 378 20.58 -7.63 -11.61
C ALA A 378 20.69 -9.14 -11.83
N GLU A 379 20.95 -9.93 -10.78
CA GLU A 379 21.16 -11.37 -10.87
C GLU A 379 19.89 -12.21 -10.73
N GLY A 380 18.76 -11.58 -10.41
CA GLY A 380 17.46 -12.23 -10.29
C GLY A 380 16.91 -12.85 -11.58
N ALA A 381 15.69 -13.39 -11.46
CA ALA A 381 14.91 -13.92 -12.57
C ALA A 381 13.41 -13.78 -12.33
N TYR A 382 12.61 -13.76 -13.40
CA TYR A 382 11.17 -13.90 -13.27
C TYR A 382 10.80 -15.33 -12.91
N VAL A 383 9.95 -15.48 -11.90
CA VAL A 383 9.34 -16.75 -11.48
C VAL A 383 7.84 -16.65 -11.67
N ARG A 384 7.28 -17.59 -12.45
CA ARG A 384 5.83 -17.67 -12.71
C ARG A 384 5.06 -17.95 -11.42
N GLN A 385 3.98 -17.22 -11.23
CA GLN A 385 3.03 -17.38 -10.15
C GLN A 385 1.86 -18.27 -10.62
N PRO A 386 1.09 -18.89 -9.70
CA PRO A 386 0.05 -19.86 -10.04
C PRO A 386 -1.23 -19.24 -10.65
N ASN A 387 -1.12 -18.04 -11.25
CA ASN A 387 -2.20 -17.16 -11.70
C ASN A 387 -3.24 -16.85 -10.61
N LEU A 388 -2.97 -15.78 -9.85
CA LEU A 388 -3.82 -15.37 -8.72
C LEU A 388 -5.06 -14.58 -9.15
N THR A 389 -5.26 -14.36 -10.45
CA THR A 389 -6.37 -13.55 -10.99
C THR A 389 -7.75 -14.11 -10.64
N ASP A 390 -7.89 -15.44 -10.61
CA ASP A 390 -9.18 -16.07 -10.30
C ASP A 390 -9.62 -15.82 -8.85
N GLU A 391 -8.67 -15.84 -7.91
CA GLU A 391 -8.92 -15.52 -6.51
C GLU A 391 -9.28 -14.04 -6.31
N VAL A 392 -8.61 -13.14 -7.03
CA VAL A 392 -8.98 -11.71 -7.05
C VAL A 392 -10.40 -11.53 -7.57
N VAL A 393 -10.75 -12.18 -8.68
CA VAL A 393 -12.10 -12.11 -9.24
C VAL A 393 -13.13 -12.65 -8.25
N ALA A 394 -12.90 -13.80 -7.63
CA ALA A 394 -13.80 -14.36 -6.63
C ALA A 394 -13.99 -13.39 -5.44
N ALA A 395 -12.92 -12.80 -4.93
CA ALA A 395 -12.97 -11.83 -3.84
C ALA A 395 -13.76 -10.57 -4.22
N THR A 396 -13.59 -10.05 -5.45
CA THR A 396 -14.36 -8.87 -5.91
C THR A 396 -15.87 -9.11 -5.85
N HIS A 397 -16.33 -10.33 -6.19
CA HIS A 397 -17.75 -10.69 -6.11
C HIS A 397 -18.21 -10.89 -4.66
N ALA A 398 -17.40 -11.53 -3.82
CA ALA A 398 -17.72 -11.76 -2.41
C ALA A 398 -17.92 -10.45 -1.63
N HIS A 399 -17.05 -9.47 -1.88
CA HIS A 399 -17.04 -8.19 -1.15
C HIS A 399 -17.73 -7.05 -1.89
N ARG A 400 -18.15 -7.26 -3.14
CA ARG A 400 -18.70 -6.23 -4.03
C ARG A 400 -17.74 -5.03 -4.16
N ALA A 401 -16.46 -5.33 -4.27
CA ALA A 401 -15.37 -4.36 -4.33
C ALA A 401 -14.68 -4.38 -5.71
N LEU A 402 -14.30 -3.21 -6.20
CA LEU A 402 -13.50 -3.07 -7.42
C LEU A 402 -12.06 -3.55 -7.19
N ALA A 403 -11.41 -4.09 -8.21
CA ALA A 403 -9.97 -4.37 -8.20
C ALA A 403 -9.23 -3.51 -9.23
N ILE A 404 -8.27 -2.74 -8.75
CA ILE A 404 -7.39 -1.88 -9.55
C ILE A 404 -5.98 -2.48 -9.45
N GLY A 405 -5.45 -3.04 -10.52
CA GLY A 405 -4.07 -3.48 -10.57
C GLY A 405 -3.15 -2.32 -10.96
N GLU A 406 -2.11 -2.09 -10.16
CA GLU A 406 -1.03 -1.22 -10.57
C GLU A 406 -0.15 -1.94 -11.61
N ASP A 407 -0.25 -1.48 -12.86
CA ASP A 407 0.42 -2.06 -14.03
C ASP A 407 1.46 -1.10 -14.64
N LEU A 408 2.37 -0.58 -13.81
CA LEU A 408 3.45 0.33 -14.20
C LEU A 408 4.80 -0.41 -14.29
N GLY A 409 5.80 0.24 -14.87
CA GLY A 409 7.13 -0.35 -15.07
C GLY A 409 7.19 -1.38 -16.21
N VAL A 410 7.92 -2.47 -15.99
CA VAL A 410 8.19 -3.50 -17.02
C VAL A 410 7.04 -4.50 -17.13
N VAL A 411 5.97 -4.09 -17.82
CA VAL A 411 4.74 -4.88 -18.01
C VAL A 411 4.94 -5.98 -19.07
N PRO A 412 4.62 -7.26 -18.78
CA PRO A 412 4.71 -8.31 -19.78
C PRO A 412 3.75 -8.10 -20.97
N PRO A 413 4.13 -8.48 -22.20
CA PRO A 413 3.22 -8.41 -23.35
C PRO A 413 1.88 -9.12 -23.09
N GLY A 414 0.79 -8.49 -23.49
CA GLY A 414 -0.57 -9.02 -23.32
C GLY A 414 -1.16 -8.90 -21.90
N PHE A 415 -0.40 -8.45 -20.90
CA PHE A 415 -0.86 -8.41 -19.51
C PHE A 415 -2.07 -7.48 -19.31
N ARG A 416 -2.02 -6.29 -19.91
CA ARG A 416 -3.09 -5.29 -19.84
C ARG A 416 -4.36 -5.78 -20.51
N GLU A 417 -4.22 -6.50 -21.63
CA GLU A 417 -5.31 -7.12 -22.36
C GLU A 417 -5.98 -8.22 -21.52
N ARG A 418 -5.18 -9.04 -20.81
CA ARG A 418 -5.69 -10.07 -19.88
C ARG A 418 -6.41 -9.44 -18.68
N MET A 419 -5.84 -8.40 -18.06
CA MET A 419 -6.53 -7.65 -17.00
C MET A 419 -7.87 -7.08 -17.48
N ALA A 420 -7.87 -6.41 -18.64
CA ALA A 420 -9.07 -5.82 -19.21
C ALA A 420 -10.14 -6.88 -19.54
N ALA A 421 -9.74 -8.04 -20.09
CA ALA A 421 -10.66 -9.16 -20.36
C ALA A 421 -11.33 -9.69 -19.08
N ARG A 422 -10.65 -9.57 -17.94
CA ARG A 422 -11.18 -9.93 -16.61
C ARG A 422 -11.80 -8.74 -15.86
N ARG A 423 -11.95 -7.57 -16.49
CA ARG A 423 -12.43 -6.31 -15.88
C ARG A 423 -11.65 -5.88 -14.63
N LEU A 424 -10.37 -6.24 -14.55
CA LEU A 424 -9.46 -5.66 -13.56
C LEU A 424 -8.99 -4.30 -14.07
N PHE A 425 -9.18 -3.27 -13.26
CA PHE A 425 -8.88 -1.90 -13.68
C PHE A 425 -7.39 -1.69 -13.72
N SER A 426 -6.89 -1.04 -14.77
CA SER A 426 -5.50 -0.62 -14.85
C SER A 426 -5.26 0.69 -14.08
N MET A 427 -4.01 0.99 -13.75
CA MET A 427 -3.59 2.28 -13.21
C MET A 427 -2.84 3.11 -14.28
N ARG A 428 -3.29 4.34 -14.50
CA ARG A 428 -2.76 5.24 -15.54
C ARG A 428 -2.26 6.54 -14.91
N ILE A 429 -0.96 6.80 -15.03
CA ILE A 429 -0.34 8.04 -14.54
C ILE A 429 -0.24 9.00 -15.70
N VAL A 430 -0.90 10.16 -15.61
CA VAL A 430 -0.99 11.11 -16.73
C VAL A 430 0.39 11.44 -17.30
N ALA A 431 1.39 11.69 -16.45
CA ALA A 431 2.75 12.00 -16.88
C ALA A 431 3.48 10.88 -17.64
N PHE A 432 3.05 9.61 -17.49
CA PHE A 432 3.68 8.45 -18.15
C PHE A 432 3.00 8.06 -19.46
N GLU A 433 1.81 8.58 -19.73
CA GLU A 433 1.01 8.21 -20.88
C GLU A 433 1.43 9.01 -22.12
N ARG A 434 2.25 8.39 -22.97
CA ARG A 434 2.82 8.99 -24.18
C ARG A 434 2.71 8.05 -25.37
N GLY A 435 2.60 8.63 -26.56
CA GLY A 435 2.71 7.95 -27.84
C GLY A 435 3.64 8.69 -28.80
N PRO A 436 3.76 8.22 -30.07
CA PRO A 436 4.63 8.84 -31.08
C PRO A 436 4.35 10.34 -31.35
N GLY A 437 3.15 10.82 -30.99
CA GLY A 437 2.73 12.21 -31.14
C GLY A 437 2.77 13.05 -29.86
N GLY A 438 3.44 12.60 -28.80
CA GLY A 438 3.50 13.30 -27.50
C GLY A 438 2.57 12.68 -26.45
N MET A 439 2.07 13.50 -25.53
CA MET A 439 1.17 13.04 -24.45
C MET A 439 -0.13 12.45 -25.00
N THR A 440 -0.58 11.34 -24.42
CA THR A 440 -1.81 10.66 -24.82
C THR A 440 -3.03 11.57 -24.53
N PRO A 441 -3.90 11.84 -25.53
CA PRO A 441 -5.11 12.62 -25.30
C PRO A 441 -6.05 11.94 -24.30
N PRO A 442 -6.76 12.67 -23.42
CA PRO A 442 -7.64 12.08 -22.41
C PRO A 442 -8.67 11.07 -22.95
N ALA A 443 -9.20 11.31 -24.15
CA ALA A 443 -10.19 10.43 -24.79
C ALA A 443 -9.64 9.06 -25.21
N ARG A 444 -8.32 8.87 -25.24
CA ARG A 444 -7.67 7.59 -25.62
C ARG A 444 -7.31 6.71 -24.44
N TYR A 445 -7.55 7.17 -23.21
CA TYR A 445 -7.31 6.35 -22.02
C TYR A 445 -8.28 5.16 -21.99
N PRO A 446 -7.85 3.99 -21.49
CA PRO A 446 -8.75 2.85 -21.33
C PRO A 446 -9.88 3.18 -20.34
N ALA A 447 -11.08 2.65 -20.61
CA ALA A 447 -12.26 2.84 -19.78
C ALA A 447 -12.12 2.16 -18.41
N ASP A 448 -11.68 0.90 -18.38
CA ASP A 448 -11.40 0.12 -17.15
C ASP A 448 -10.03 0.50 -16.58
N ALA A 449 -9.93 1.73 -16.09
CA ALA A 449 -8.76 2.22 -15.41
C ALA A 449 -9.07 3.27 -14.34
N LEU A 450 -8.12 3.41 -13.42
CA LEU A 450 -7.96 4.56 -12.54
C LEU A 450 -6.85 5.46 -13.11
N ALA A 451 -7.25 6.66 -13.52
CA ALA A 451 -6.31 7.70 -13.91
C ALA A 451 -5.91 8.56 -12.70
N CYS A 452 -4.66 8.99 -12.63
CA CYS A 452 -4.17 9.92 -11.62
C CYS A 452 -3.01 10.75 -12.17
N LEU A 453 -2.69 11.87 -11.53
CA LEU A 453 -1.54 12.68 -11.94
C LEU A 453 -0.21 12.12 -11.43
N SER A 454 -0.22 11.59 -10.21
CA SER A 454 0.94 11.06 -9.51
C SER A 454 0.53 9.97 -8.49
N THR A 455 1.51 9.25 -7.96
CA THR A 455 1.38 8.30 -6.84
C THR A 455 2.29 8.73 -5.70
N HIS A 456 2.29 8.00 -4.59
CA HIS A 456 3.19 8.27 -3.46
C HIS A 456 4.68 8.13 -3.82
N ASP A 457 5.02 7.36 -4.85
CA ASP A 457 6.39 7.21 -5.37
C ASP A 457 6.85 8.35 -6.29
N ILE A 458 5.91 9.22 -6.68
CA ILE A 458 6.16 10.35 -7.56
C ILE A 458 6.04 11.63 -6.74
N ALA A 459 6.86 12.62 -7.06
CA ALA A 459 6.79 13.93 -6.44
C ALA A 459 5.38 14.54 -6.55
N PRO A 460 4.85 15.16 -5.48
CA PRO A 460 3.63 15.97 -5.59
C PRO A 460 3.77 17.02 -6.69
N LEU A 461 2.65 17.44 -7.27
CA LEU A 461 2.61 18.24 -8.50
C LEU A 461 3.49 19.50 -8.44
N GLU A 462 3.54 20.20 -7.31
CA GLU A 462 4.44 21.36 -7.17
C GLU A 462 5.93 20.99 -7.21
N ALA A 463 6.31 19.89 -6.56
CA ALA A 463 7.69 19.39 -6.56
C ALA A 463 8.07 18.81 -7.93
N TRP A 464 7.17 18.04 -8.55
CA TRP A 464 7.30 17.59 -9.94
C TRP A 464 7.41 18.78 -10.91
N TRP A 465 6.68 19.86 -10.67
CA TRP A 465 6.79 21.07 -11.48
C TRP A 465 8.17 21.70 -11.39
N ARG A 466 8.84 21.65 -10.24
CA ARG A 466 10.20 22.16 -10.10
C ARG A 466 11.27 21.16 -10.58
N GLY A 467 10.96 19.87 -10.58
CA GLY A 467 11.93 18.80 -10.83
C GLY A 467 12.75 18.45 -9.58
N ASP A 468 12.20 18.70 -8.38
CA ASP A 468 12.89 18.49 -7.11
C ASP A 468 13.35 17.03 -6.94
N GLU A 469 12.63 16.06 -7.50
CA GLU A 469 13.00 14.64 -7.45
C GLU A 469 14.17 14.28 -8.38
N ILE A 470 14.36 15.04 -9.47
CA ILE A 470 15.50 14.90 -10.37
C ILE A 470 16.74 15.41 -9.62
N ASP A 471 16.63 16.60 -9.03
CA ASP A 471 17.72 17.24 -8.29
C ASP A 471 18.10 16.46 -7.04
N LEU A 472 17.13 15.86 -6.34
CA LEU A 472 17.38 15.00 -5.20
C LEU A 472 18.12 13.72 -5.61
N ARG A 473 17.70 13.04 -6.69
CA ARG A 473 18.42 11.87 -7.21
C ARG A 473 19.84 12.21 -7.64
N LEU A 474 20.05 13.38 -8.25
CA LEU A 474 21.39 13.86 -8.61
C LEU A 474 22.25 14.09 -7.36
N THR A 475 21.69 14.75 -6.34
CA THR A 475 22.37 15.04 -5.07
C THR A 475 22.77 13.76 -4.33
N LEU A 476 21.92 12.73 -4.39
CA LEU A 476 22.18 11.41 -3.82
C LEU A 476 23.11 10.53 -4.68
N GLY A 477 23.61 11.04 -5.82
CA GLY A 477 24.48 10.29 -6.72
C GLY A 477 23.80 9.15 -7.47
N ARG A 478 22.46 9.12 -7.52
CA ARG A 478 21.67 8.06 -8.17
C ARG A 478 21.51 8.26 -9.67
N ILE A 479 21.70 9.49 -10.15
CA ILE A 479 21.76 9.81 -11.57
C ILE A 479 22.95 10.73 -11.86
N SER A 480 23.46 10.69 -13.09
CA SER A 480 24.50 11.62 -13.54
C SER A 480 23.92 13.00 -13.89
N GLY A 481 24.76 14.04 -13.88
CA GLY A 481 24.35 15.39 -14.31
C GLY A 481 23.77 15.42 -15.74
N ARG A 482 24.33 14.62 -16.65
CA ARG A 482 23.80 14.47 -18.01
C ARG A 482 22.38 13.90 -18.04
N VAL A 483 22.10 12.91 -17.20
CA VAL A 483 20.74 12.33 -17.08
C VAL A 483 19.77 13.36 -16.51
N ALA A 484 20.17 14.08 -15.46
CA ALA A 484 19.36 15.14 -14.88
C ALA A 484 19.00 16.23 -15.90
N GLU A 485 19.96 16.69 -16.71
CA GLU A 485 19.71 17.68 -17.78
C GLU A 485 18.70 17.18 -18.84
N VAL A 486 18.80 15.91 -19.23
CA VAL A 486 17.89 15.28 -20.20
C VAL A 486 16.48 15.21 -19.60
N GLU A 487 16.35 14.75 -18.36
CA GLU A 487 15.05 14.65 -17.69
C GLU A 487 14.41 16.01 -17.44
N HIS A 488 15.16 17.03 -17.03
CA HIS A 488 14.66 18.41 -16.88
C HIS A 488 14.16 18.99 -18.22
N ARG A 489 14.86 18.71 -19.32
CA ARG A 489 14.42 19.12 -20.66
C ARG A 489 13.15 18.38 -21.08
N ALA A 490 13.07 17.07 -20.84
CA ALA A 490 11.88 16.27 -21.11
C ALA A 490 10.68 16.79 -20.31
N ARG A 491 10.89 17.08 -19.01
CA ARG A 491 9.89 17.68 -18.12
C ARG A 491 9.32 18.99 -18.65
N LEU A 492 10.16 19.85 -19.22
CA LEU A 492 9.68 21.09 -19.83
C LEU A 492 8.77 20.84 -21.05
N GLY A 493 9.09 19.82 -21.85
CA GLY A 493 8.21 19.35 -22.92
C GLY A 493 6.87 18.86 -22.38
N ASP A 494 6.89 18.00 -21.36
CA ASP A 494 5.69 17.43 -20.75
C ASP A 494 4.77 18.53 -20.18
N LYS A 495 5.35 19.53 -19.50
CA LYS A 495 4.60 20.70 -19.01
C LYS A 495 3.92 21.47 -20.15
N ARG A 496 4.61 21.69 -21.27
CA ARG A 496 4.06 22.42 -22.43
C ARG A 496 2.89 21.66 -23.06
N ASP A 497 3.05 20.34 -23.23
CA ASP A 497 2.01 19.48 -23.80
C ASP A 497 0.77 19.45 -22.90
N ILE A 498 0.96 19.28 -21.59
CA ILE A 498 -0.15 19.25 -20.62
C ILE A 498 -0.85 20.60 -20.56
N LEU A 499 -0.12 21.72 -20.52
CA LEU A 499 -0.72 23.06 -20.57
C LEU A 499 -1.52 23.28 -21.84
N ALA A 500 -0.99 22.90 -23.00
CA ALA A 500 -1.68 23.01 -24.28
C ALA A 500 -3.00 22.21 -24.28
N MET A 501 -2.98 20.97 -23.81
CA MET A 501 -4.18 20.12 -23.70
C MET A 501 -5.20 20.67 -22.68
N ALA A 502 -4.71 21.33 -21.63
CA ALA A 502 -5.53 22.00 -20.63
C ALA A 502 -6.08 23.36 -21.11
N GLY A 503 -5.70 23.82 -22.31
CA GLY A 503 -6.12 25.12 -22.86
C GLY A 503 -5.40 26.32 -22.23
N LEU A 504 -4.25 26.09 -21.60
CA LEU A 504 -3.40 27.13 -21.01
C LEU A 504 -2.21 27.46 -21.93
N PRO A 505 -1.67 28.70 -21.89
CA PRO A 505 -0.53 29.08 -22.72
C PRO A 505 0.71 28.21 -22.40
N PRO A 506 1.30 27.50 -23.37
CA PRO A 506 2.47 26.64 -23.14
C PRO A 506 3.70 27.38 -22.59
N ALA A 507 3.80 28.69 -22.85
CA ALA A 507 4.87 29.54 -22.32
C ALA A 507 4.90 29.57 -20.78
N ARG A 508 3.78 29.27 -20.11
CA ARG A 508 3.72 29.18 -18.64
C ARG A 508 4.55 28.02 -18.07
N ALA A 509 4.96 27.05 -18.89
CA ALA A 509 5.75 25.88 -18.48
C ALA A 509 7.10 26.24 -17.80
N SER A 510 7.65 27.41 -18.12
CA SER A 510 8.92 27.89 -17.55
C SER A 510 8.73 28.75 -16.29
N GLY A 511 7.49 29.08 -15.92
CA GLY A 511 7.18 29.89 -14.74
C GLY A 511 6.91 29.07 -13.48
N ALA A 512 6.59 29.76 -12.39
CA ALA A 512 6.09 29.13 -11.18
C ALA A 512 4.70 28.52 -11.42
N ILE A 513 4.44 27.38 -10.77
CA ILE A 513 3.11 26.80 -10.71
C ILE A 513 2.21 27.63 -9.80
N ASP A 514 0.95 27.82 -10.21
CA ASP A 514 -0.08 28.48 -9.42
C ASP A 514 -1.35 27.64 -9.36
N ASP A 515 -2.33 28.10 -8.58
CA ASP A 515 -3.60 27.39 -8.37
C ASP A 515 -4.35 27.15 -9.68
N ALA A 516 -4.27 28.06 -10.65
CA ALA A 516 -4.91 27.90 -11.95
C ALA A 516 -4.31 26.73 -12.74
N ILE A 517 -2.99 26.56 -12.72
CA ILE A 517 -2.31 25.41 -13.33
C ILE A 517 -2.68 24.11 -12.59
N ILE A 518 -2.65 24.11 -11.26
CA ILE A 518 -3.00 22.93 -10.45
C ILE A 518 -4.41 22.44 -10.75
N VAL A 519 -5.39 23.35 -10.74
CA VAL A 519 -6.79 23.03 -11.05
C VAL A 519 -6.92 22.54 -12.51
N ALA A 520 -6.22 23.17 -13.45
CA ALA A 520 -6.28 22.78 -14.86
C ALA A 520 -5.68 21.38 -15.12
N PHE A 521 -4.60 21.01 -14.43
CA PHE A 521 -4.01 19.67 -14.50
C PHE A 521 -5.00 18.61 -14.01
N HIS A 522 -5.65 18.83 -12.86
CA HIS A 522 -6.65 17.91 -12.33
C HIS A 522 -7.89 17.85 -13.20
N ARG A 523 -8.37 18.99 -13.73
CA ARG A 523 -9.49 19.02 -14.69
C ARG A 523 -9.14 18.24 -15.96
N LEU A 524 -7.92 18.36 -16.47
CA LEU A 524 -7.47 17.59 -17.63
C LEU A 524 -7.44 16.08 -17.33
N GLY A 525 -6.87 15.68 -16.19
CA GLY A 525 -6.88 14.28 -15.75
C GLY A 525 -8.32 13.74 -15.57
N ALA A 526 -9.24 14.57 -15.09
CA ALA A 526 -10.64 14.22 -14.97
C ALA A 526 -11.33 14.00 -16.33
N ARG A 527 -10.83 14.59 -17.43
CA ARG A 527 -11.38 14.41 -18.78
C ARG A 527 -11.05 13.06 -19.41
N THR A 528 -10.21 12.23 -18.78
CA THR A 528 -9.90 10.90 -19.32
C THR A 528 -11.16 10.06 -19.50
N ALA A 529 -11.11 9.15 -20.49
CA ALA A 529 -12.18 8.17 -20.70
C ALA A 529 -12.23 7.11 -19.58
N SER A 530 -11.21 7.06 -18.71
CA SER A 530 -11.15 6.17 -17.55
C SER A 530 -12.30 6.41 -16.57
N ARG A 531 -12.94 5.30 -16.19
CA ARG A 531 -14.08 5.25 -15.26
C ARG A 531 -13.74 5.81 -13.88
N LEU A 532 -12.50 5.68 -13.42
CA LEU A 532 -12.03 6.21 -12.14
C LEU A 532 -10.97 7.30 -12.35
N PHE A 533 -10.97 8.32 -11.48
CA PHE A 533 -9.90 9.31 -11.38
C PHE A 533 -9.62 9.65 -9.92
N ALA A 534 -8.36 9.69 -9.54
CA ALA A 534 -7.94 10.06 -8.19
C ALA A 534 -7.22 11.42 -8.20
N VAL A 535 -7.75 12.35 -7.41
CA VAL A 535 -7.04 13.57 -7.00
C VAL A 535 -6.13 13.20 -5.85
N ARG A 536 -4.84 13.54 -5.92
CA ARG A 536 -3.95 13.37 -4.78
C ARG A 536 -4.08 14.55 -3.84
N LEU A 537 -4.30 14.30 -2.55
CA LEU A 537 -4.52 15.36 -1.56
C LEU A 537 -3.32 16.32 -1.48
N GLU A 538 -2.10 15.79 -1.47
CA GLU A 538 -0.85 16.58 -1.40
C GLU A 538 -0.78 17.65 -2.50
N ASP A 539 -1.24 17.34 -3.71
CA ASP A 539 -1.18 18.26 -4.86
C ASP A 539 -2.06 19.51 -4.63
N VAL A 540 -3.14 19.37 -3.87
CA VAL A 540 -4.20 20.38 -3.69
C VAL A 540 -4.20 21.03 -2.30
N VAL A 541 -3.26 20.66 -1.43
CA VAL A 541 -3.02 21.29 -0.12
C VAL A 541 -1.61 21.86 0.04
N GLY A 542 -0.81 21.86 -1.03
CA GLY A 542 0.52 22.48 -1.04
C GLY A 542 1.64 21.57 -0.54
N GLY A 543 1.54 20.25 -0.79
CA GLY A 543 2.63 19.32 -0.58
C GLY A 543 3.84 19.68 -1.45
N ARG A 544 4.97 19.99 -0.80
CA ARG A 544 6.19 20.48 -1.47
C ARG A 544 7.34 19.49 -1.49
N ARG A 545 7.22 18.36 -0.80
CA ARG A 545 8.31 17.38 -0.63
C ARG A 545 7.79 15.98 -0.94
N LEU A 546 8.70 15.12 -1.39
CA LEU A 546 8.41 13.72 -1.65
C LEU A 546 8.10 12.99 -0.35
N VAL A 547 7.04 12.17 -0.38
CA VAL A 547 6.67 11.28 0.73
C VAL A 547 7.51 10.01 0.72
N ASN A 548 7.89 9.54 -0.47
CA ASN A 548 8.79 8.43 -0.71
C ASN A 548 9.72 8.77 -1.89
N LEU A 549 10.97 8.29 -1.83
CA LEU A 549 11.89 8.25 -2.97
C LEU A 549 12.29 6.78 -3.21
N PRO A 550 11.77 6.13 -4.27
CA PRO A 550 12.06 4.73 -4.54
C PRO A 550 13.55 4.38 -4.54
N GLY A 551 13.85 3.23 -3.95
CA GLY A 551 15.19 2.69 -3.81
C GLY A 551 16.04 3.32 -2.70
N THR A 552 15.53 4.28 -1.92
CA THR A 552 16.22 4.81 -0.73
C THR A 552 15.75 4.12 0.55
N ASP A 553 16.62 4.07 1.56
CA ASP A 553 16.28 3.70 2.93
C ASP A 553 16.46 4.93 3.83
N ARG A 554 17.67 5.13 4.38
CA ARG A 554 17.97 6.22 5.31
C ARG A 554 18.35 7.54 4.64
N GLU A 555 18.56 7.53 3.32
CA GLU A 555 18.99 8.70 2.57
C GLU A 555 17.86 9.73 2.38
N HIS A 556 16.60 9.32 2.51
CA HIS A 556 15.42 10.19 2.47
C HIS A 556 14.46 9.79 3.60
N PRO A 557 13.78 10.73 4.27
CA PRO A 557 12.80 10.43 5.32
C PRO A 557 11.48 9.93 4.71
N ASN A 558 11.54 8.73 4.12
CA ASN A 558 10.41 8.03 3.54
C ASN A 558 9.31 7.83 4.59
N TRP A 559 8.04 7.98 4.17
CA TRP A 559 6.83 7.66 4.95
C TRP A 559 6.65 8.49 6.22
N ARG A 560 7.34 9.63 6.34
CA ARG A 560 7.31 10.50 7.53
C ARG A 560 6.68 11.85 7.29
N ARG A 561 6.74 12.40 6.07
CA ARG A 561 6.30 13.77 5.78
C ARG A 561 4.83 13.98 6.10
N THR A 562 4.49 14.97 6.91
CA THR A 562 3.09 15.35 7.18
C THR A 562 2.58 16.40 6.18
N LEU A 563 1.25 16.57 6.09
CA LEU A 563 0.65 17.62 5.28
C LEU A 563 0.86 19.00 5.91
N PRO A 564 1.10 20.07 5.13
CA PRO A 564 1.30 21.41 5.68
C PRO A 564 0.05 21.99 6.34
N LEU A 565 -1.14 21.46 6.03
CA LEU A 565 -2.42 21.87 6.61
C LEU A 565 -2.93 20.83 7.62
N THR A 566 -3.60 21.28 8.67
CA THR A 566 -4.40 20.44 9.56
C THR A 566 -5.67 19.96 8.86
N VAL A 567 -6.30 18.90 9.38
CA VAL A 567 -7.60 18.41 8.91
C VAL A 567 -8.66 19.52 8.79
N ALA A 568 -8.73 20.40 9.79
CA ALA A 568 -9.68 21.52 9.80
C ALA A 568 -9.35 22.61 8.76
N GLU A 569 -8.08 22.80 8.41
CA GLU A 569 -7.64 23.70 7.33
C GLU A 569 -7.83 23.07 5.95
N ILE A 570 -7.58 21.76 5.81
CA ILE A 570 -7.85 20.99 4.58
C ILE A 570 -9.33 21.11 4.23
N ALA A 571 -10.22 20.91 5.21
CA ALA A 571 -11.67 21.03 5.03
C ALA A 571 -12.12 22.42 4.53
N ARG A 572 -11.29 23.46 4.73
CA ARG A 572 -11.55 24.85 4.33
C ARG A 572 -10.64 25.33 3.19
N SER A 573 -9.84 24.44 2.60
CA SER A 573 -8.85 24.82 1.58
C SER A 573 -9.54 25.29 0.29
N PRO A 574 -9.35 26.56 -0.13
CA PRO A 574 -9.93 27.07 -1.37
C PRO A 574 -9.42 26.33 -2.60
N ARG A 575 -8.15 25.93 -2.61
CA ARG A 575 -7.53 25.16 -3.70
C ARG A 575 -8.15 23.78 -3.84
N LEU A 576 -8.37 23.08 -2.72
CA LEU A 576 -9.06 21.78 -2.72
C LEU A 576 -10.48 21.93 -3.26
N ALA A 577 -11.25 22.88 -2.73
CA ALA A 577 -12.61 23.15 -3.18
C ALA A 577 -12.69 23.46 -4.69
N ALA A 578 -11.82 24.35 -5.18
CA ALA A 578 -11.74 24.69 -6.61
C ALA A 578 -11.36 23.49 -7.49
N THR A 579 -10.45 22.64 -7.02
CA THR A 579 -10.03 21.44 -7.74
C THR A 579 -11.16 20.42 -7.82
N LEU A 580 -11.80 20.11 -6.69
CA LEU A 580 -12.92 19.16 -6.66
C LEU A 580 -14.11 19.66 -7.49
N ALA A 581 -14.41 20.96 -7.45
CA ALA A 581 -15.45 21.56 -8.31
C ALA A 581 -15.12 21.40 -9.80
N ALA A 582 -13.87 21.65 -10.21
CA ALA A 582 -13.44 21.48 -11.60
C ALA A 582 -13.46 20.02 -12.07
N VAL A 583 -13.13 19.08 -11.18
CA VAL A 583 -13.23 17.63 -11.46
C VAL A 583 -14.69 17.20 -11.56
N ARG A 584 -15.55 17.67 -10.65
CA ARG A 584 -16.98 17.39 -10.64
C ARG A 584 -17.69 17.93 -11.88
N GLU A 585 -17.31 19.11 -12.37
CA GLU A 585 -17.87 19.67 -13.61
C GLU A 585 -17.68 18.71 -14.80
N VAL A 586 -16.53 18.03 -14.86
CA VAL A 586 -16.19 17.09 -15.93
C VAL A 586 -16.84 15.71 -15.72
N ARG A 587 -16.93 15.24 -14.48
CA ARG A 587 -17.32 13.86 -14.15
C ARG A 587 -18.72 13.69 -13.56
N GLY A 588 -19.35 14.76 -13.12
CA GLY A 588 -20.61 14.75 -12.37
C GLY A 588 -21.88 14.52 -13.19
N GLY A 589 -21.79 14.40 -14.52
CA GLY A 589 -22.93 14.25 -15.44
C GLY A 589 -23.72 12.93 -15.37
N GLY A 590 -23.66 12.20 -14.26
CA GLY A 590 -24.33 10.91 -14.08
C GLY A 590 -24.58 10.53 -12.61
N ARG A 591 -24.74 11.53 -11.74
CA ARG A 591 -25.24 11.34 -10.36
C ARG A 591 -26.73 11.60 -10.31
#